data_AF-A0A523WUR7-F1
#
_entry.id   AF-A0A523WUR7-F1
#
_cell.length_a   1.000
_cell.length_b   1.000
_cell.length_c   1.000
_cell.angle_alpha   90.00
_cell.angle_beta   90.00
_cell.angle_gamma   90.00
#
_symmetry.space_group_name_H-M   'P 1'
#
loop_
_entity.id
_entity.type
_entity.pdbx_description
1 polymer ?
#
loop_
_entity_poly.entity_id
_entity_poly.type
_entity_poly.pdbx_seq_one_letter_code
_entity_poly.pdbx_strand_id
1 'polypeptide(L)' 'MTKILVTYLSQTGNTKKIAEAIFEGLEGDKTIKPMDEVQEIEDYSLIFIGFPVHSHSVPYKI' A
#
# COMPACT_ATOMS: atom_id res chain seq x y z
N MET A 1 2.89 -18.75 7.91
CA MET A 1 3.66 -17.88 7.00
C MET A 1 3.20 -16.46 7.25
N THR A 2 4.13 -15.51 7.32
CA THR A 2 3.87 -14.09 7.62
C THR A 2 3.37 -13.43 6.34
N LYS A 3 2.07 -13.14 6.23
CA LYS A 3 1.47 -12.52 5.04
C LYS A 3 1.64 -11.00 5.12
N ILE A 4 2.12 -10.39 4.04
CA ILE A 4 2.42 -8.96 3.98
C ILE A 4 1.54 -8.28 2.92
N LEU A 5 0.90 -7.17 3.27
CA LEU A 5 0.17 -6.32 2.34
C LEU A 5 0.95 -5.04 2.08
N VAL A 6 1.12 -4.69 0.82
CA VAL A 6 1.51 -3.33 0.39
C VAL A 6 0.29 -2.72 -0.30
N THR A 7 -0.24 -1.65 0.26
CA THR A 7 -1.37 -0.93 -0.36
C THR A 7 -1.06 0.53 -0.55
N TYR A 8 -1.66 1.11 -1.59
CA TYR A 8 -1.38 2.49 -1.96
C TYR A 8 -2.60 3.22 -2.52
N LEU A 9 -2.64 4.52 -2.24
CA LEU A 9 -3.38 5.52 -3.00
C LEU A 9 -2.37 6.30 -3.85
N SER A 10 -2.64 6.52 -5.14
CA SER A 10 -1.76 7.34 -5.98
C SER A 10 -2.52 8.13 -7.02
N GLN A 11 -2.27 9.44 -7.10
CA GLN A 11 -2.89 10.32 -8.09
C GLN A 11 -2.05 10.46 -9.36
N THR A 12 -0.72 10.61 -9.21
CA THR A 12 0.23 10.82 -10.32
C THR A 12 1.20 9.64 -10.52
N GLY A 13 1.02 8.55 -9.77
CA GLY A 13 1.84 7.34 -9.87
C GLY A 13 3.10 7.33 -9.00
N ASN A 14 3.47 8.43 -8.34
CA ASN A 14 4.68 8.47 -7.49
C ASN A 14 4.61 7.52 -6.30
N THR A 15 3.48 7.53 -5.58
CA THR A 15 3.25 6.60 -4.46
C THR A 15 3.21 5.15 -4.92
N LYS A 16 2.65 4.89 -6.12
CA LYS A 16 2.64 3.54 -6.71
C LYS A 16 4.07 3.05 -6.96
N LYS A 17 4.95 3.87 -7.54
CA LYS A 17 6.36 3.52 -7.75
C LYS A 17 7.08 3.16 -6.45
N ILE A 18 6.81 3.90 -5.37
CA ILE A 18 7.37 3.58 -4.04
C ILE A 18 6.78 2.27 -3.51
N ALA A 19 5.48 2.05 -3.65
CA ALA A 19 4.84 0.80 -3.23
C ALA A 19 5.41 -0.41 -3.99
N GLU A 20 5.64 -0.29 -5.30
CA GLU A 20 6.29 -1.31 -6.13
C GLU A 20 7.72 -1.60 -5.66
N ALA A 21 8.52 -0.56 -5.38
CA ALA A 21 9.88 -0.73 -4.86
C ALA A 21 9.91 -1.41 -3.47
N ILE A 22 8.99 -1.05 -2.56
CA ILE A 22 8.83 -1.75 -1.28
C ILE A 22 8.46 -3.20 -1.52
N PHE A 23 7.46 -3.45 -2.37
CA PHE A 23 7.00 -4.79 -2.70
C PHE A 23 8.13 -5.66 -3.26
N GLU A 24 8.93 -5.15 -4.19
CA GLU A 24 10.08 -5.85 -4.77
C GLU A 24 11.11 -6.26 -3.71
N GLY A 25 11.38 -5.39 -2.74
CA GLY A 25 12.35 -5.64 -1.66
C GLY A 25 11.88 -6.58 -0.55
N LEU A 26 10.60 -6.95 -0.50
CA LEU A 26 10.07 -7.90 0.48
C LEU A 26 10.28 -9.35 0.04
N GLU A 27 10.41 -10.28 1.00
CA GLU A 27 10.45 -11.72 0.74
C GLU A 27 9.21 -12.41 1.31
N GLY A 28 8.90 -13.62 0.83
CA GLY A 28 7.79 -14.44 1.34
C GLY A 28 6.43 -14.12 0.72
N ASP A 29 5.35 -14.43 1.46
CA ASP A 29 3.97 -14.26 1.02
C ASP A 29 3.57 -12.78 1.12
N LYS A 30 3.61 -12.11 -0.04
CA LYS A 30 3.36 -10.67 -0.16
C LYS A 30 2.32 -10.39 -1.24
N THR A 31 1.46 -9.42 -0.97
CA THR A 31 0.43 -8.93 -1.91
C THR A 31 0.58 -7.42 -2.07
N ILE A 32 0.46 -6.91 -3.30
CA ILE A 32 0.33 -5.48 -3.57
C ILE A 32 -1.00 -5.18 -4.26
N LYS A 33 -1.78 -4.22 -3.74
CA LYS A 33 -3.08 -3.82 -4.30
C LYS A 33 -3.37 -2.33 -4.08
N PRO A 34 -4.05 -1.65 -5.01
CA PRO A 34 -4.66 -0.35 -4.75
C PRO A 34 -5.53 -0.37 -3.49
N MET A 35 -5.57 0.74 -2.75
CA MET A 35 -6.27 0.82 -1.44
C MET A 35 -7.77 0.58 -1.54
N ASP A 36 -8.39 0.93 -2.66
CA ASP A 36 -9.81 0.69 -2.96
C ASP A 36 -10.14 -0.77 -3.32
N GLU A 37 -9.11 -1.60 -3.57
CA GLU A 37 -9.26 -3.04 -3.85
C GLU A 37 -8.97 -3.93 -2.62
N VAL A 38 -8.61 -3.33 -1.47
CA VAL A 38 -8.38 -4.06 -0.21
C VAL A 38 -9.72 -4.30 0.48
N GLN A 39 -10.14 -5.56 0.58
CA GLN A 39 -11.41 -5.96 1.21
C GLN A 39 -11.24 -6.44 2.66
N GLU A 40 -10.15 -7.15 2.94
CA GLU A 40 -9.85 -7.77 4.24
C GLU A 40 -8.39 -7.54 4.59
N ILE A 41 -8.11 -7.30 5.88
CA ILE A 41 -6.75 -7.02 6.37
C ILE A 41 -6.30 -7.99 7.47
N GLU A 42 -7.22 -8.79 8.00
CA GLU A 42 -7.07 -9.64 9.18
C GLU A 42 -6.02 -10.75 8.99
N ASP A 43 -5.87 -11.22 7.76
CA ASP A 43 -4.89 -12.25 7.38
C ASP A 43 -3.45 -11.72 7.29
N TYR A 44 -3.26 -10.39 7.28
CA TYR A 44 -1.94 -9.78 7.09
C TYR A 44 -1.30 -9.46 8.43
N SER A 45 -0.13 -10.05 8.63
CA SER A 45 0.73 -9.79 9.80
C SER A 45 1.53 -8.48 9.70
N LEU A 46 1.69 -7.92 8.50
CA LEU A 46 2.36 -6.65 8.26
C LEU A 46 1.67 -5.93 7.09
N ILE A 47 1.43 -4.63 7.25
CA ILE A 47 0.76 -3.82 6.24
C ILE A 47 1.55 -2.53 6.02
N PHE A 48 1.98 -2.29 4.78
CA PHE A 48 2.50 -1.01 4.31
C PHE A 48 1.36 -0.22 3.66
N ILE A 49 1.13 1.02 4.11
CA ILE A 49 0.08 1.90 3.60
C ILE A 49 0.72 3.16 3.05
N GLY A 50 0.72 3.32 1.72
CA GLY A 50 1.26 4.49 1.04
C GLY A 50 0.16 5.44 0.55
N PHE A 51 0.34 6.74 0.72
CA PHE A 51 -0.54 7.75 0.13
C PHE A 51 0.26 9.03 -0.19
N PRO A 52 -0.15 9.82 -1.20
CA PRO A 52 0.45 11.13 -1.43
C PRO A 52 0.11 12.07 -0.27
N VAL A 53 1.01 13.01 0.04
CA VAL A 53 0.72 14.08 0.99
C VAL A 53 -0.11 15.15 0.28
N HIS A 54 -1.34 15.36 0.74
CA HIS A 54 -2.21 16.46 0.29
C HIS A 54 -2.37 17.45 1.46
N SER A 55 -2.06 18.73 1.23
CA SER A 55 -2.21 19.78 2.26
C SER A 55 -1.52 19.44 3.59
N HIS A 56 -0.28 18.93 3.52
CA HIS A 56 0.51 18.50 4.68
C HIS A 56 -0.10 17.33 5.48
N SER A 57 -1.06 16.59 4.91
CA SER A 57 -1.74 15.50 5.60
C SER A 57 -2.04 14.32 4.66
N VAL A 58 -2.71 13.32 5.23
CA VAL A 58 -3.28 12.19 4.49
C VAL A 58 -4.39 12.70 3.56
N PRO A 59 -4.59 12.09 2.38
CA PRO A 59 -5.67 12.46 1.48
C PRO A 59 -7.03 12.20 2.11
N TYR A 60 -7.96 13.13 1.93
CA TYR A 60 -9.36 12.92 2.24
C TYR A 60 -10.01 12.09 1.13
N LYS A 61 -10.96 11.24 1.52
CA LYS A 61 -11.87 10.62 0.57
C LYS A 61 -12.73 11.74 -0.05
N ILE A 62 -12.65 11.89 -1.37
CA ILE A 62 -13.49 12.82 -2.15
C ILE A 62 -14.75 12.07 -2.56
#